data_AF-A0A950E9F3-F1
#
_entry.id   AF-A0A950E9F3-F1
#
_cell.length_a   1.000
_cell.length_b   1.000
_cell.length_c   1.000
_cell.angle_alpha   90.00
_cell.angle_beta   90.00
_cell.angle_gamma   90.00
#
_symmetry.space_group_name_H-M   'P 1'
#
loop_
_entity.id
_entity.type
_entity.pdbx_description
1 polymer ?
#
loop_
_entity_poly.entity_id
_entity_poly.type
_entity_poly.pdbx_seq_one_letter_code
_entity_poly.pdbx_strand_id
1 'polypeptide(L)'
;MRWIQNTYTRRFNVRHTLWGHVFGGRYKAVLVEHDPTSDHHYFANVVDYIHLNPVRAGLVDPKRGTGLLNYWWSSLSQVYAVAPKRRPAWCAAEHGLSAFGFKDTVAGRRKMIERLEERAIAEEAERCGLDVETGQSLNSTLRRGWYLGSEAFREKLLELAGEGLRRTRNRNYRTSRQAHDHAESRAEELIRTGMAALGLRDEDLKLARGGDARKVSLAWTIARSTTVSQGWIAHKLGMKSAANVSQQIRRFELNRQQLTDPQIRKWLKSVKIC
;
A
#
# COMPACT_ATOMS: atom_id res chain seq x y z
N MET A 1 -25.19 12.27 3.36
CA MET A 1 -25.72 11.32 2.36
C MET A 1 -26.48 10.17 3.03
N ARG A 2 -27.67 10.41 3.59
CA ARG A 2 -28.40 9.41 4.42
C ARG A 2 -29.17 8.39 3.59
N TRP A 3 -29.73 8.80 2.45
CA TRP A 3 -30.57 7.94 1.62
C TRP A 3 -29.78 6.86 0.86
N ILE A 4 -28.69 7.26 0.17
CA ILE A 4 -27.83 6.34 -0.58
C ILE A 4 -27.14 5.33 0.34
N GLN A 5 -26.50 5.80 1.42
CA GLN A 5 -25.68 4.95 2.27
C GLN A 5 -26.48 4.04 3.20
N ASN A 6 -27.69 4.46 3.62
CA ASN A 6 -28.53 3.67 4.52
C ASN A 6 -29.76 3.09 3.81
N THR A 7 -30.67 3.92 3.32
CA THR A 7 -31.97 3.47 2.80
C THR A 7 -31.81 2.55 1.59
N TYR A 8 -31.01 2.96 0.60
CA TYR A 8 -30.77 2.16 -0.59
C TYR A 8 -30.00 0.88 -0.25
N THR A 9 -28.87 0.99 0.45
CA THR A 9 -28.07 -0.16 0.92
C THR A 9 -28.94 -1.22 1.61
N ARG A 10 -29.79 -0.80 2.55
CA ARG A 10 -30.64 -1.72 3.31
C ARG A 10 -31.71 -2.36 2.43
N ARG A 11 -32.36 -1.59 1.55
CA ARG A 11 -33.36 -2.14 0.61
C ARG A 11 -32.75 -3.14 -0.37
N PHE A 12 -31.59 -2.80 -0.94
CA PHE A 12 -30.87 -3.68 -1.86
C PHE A 12 -30.45 -4.98 -1.18
N ASN A 13 -29.81 -4.89 -0.01
CA ASN A 13 -29.38 -6.04 0.75
C ASN A 13 -30.53 -6.96 1.15
N VAL A 14 -31.66 -6.38 1.63
CA VAL A 14 -32.87 -7.15 1.96
C VAL A 14 -33.44 -7.83 0.71
N ARG A 15 -33.48 -7.14 -0.42
CA ARG A 15 -34.01 -7.69 -1.69
C ARG A 15 -33.17 -8.84 -2.24
N HIS A 16 -31.85 -8.79 -2.07
CA HIS A 16 -30.91 -9.76 -2.66
C HIS A 16 -30.33 -10.74 -1.64
N THR A 17 -30.77 -10.71 -0.39
CA THR A 17 -30.26 -11.56 0.70
C THR A 17 -28.75 -11.40 0.91
N LEU A 18 -28.26 -10.16 0.77
CA LEU A 18 -26.85 -9.79 0.95
C LEU A 18 -26.66 -9.02 2.26
N TRP A 19 -25.42 -8.87 2.71
CA TRP A 19 -25.05 -8.02 3.84
C TRP A 19 -23.87 -7.09 3.49
N GLY A 20 -23.75 -5.98 4.21
CA GLY A 20 -22.63 -5.04 4.08
C GLY A 20 -22.98 -3.72 3.40
N HIS A 21 -21.97 -2.91 3.07
CA HIS A 21 -22.17 -1.63 2.41
C HIS A 21 -22.28 -1.83 0.90
N VAL A 22 -23.39 -1.40 0.29
CA VAL A 22 -23.53 -1.38 -1.17
C VAL A 22 -22.58 -0.34 -1.79
N PHE A 23 -22.44 0.80 -1.12
CA PHE A 23 -21.46 1.83 -1.45
C PHE A 23 -20.40 1.86 -0.33
N GLY A 24 -19.41 0.98 -0.44
CA GLY A 24 -18.27 0.93 0.49
C GLY A 24 -17.36 2.16 0.41
N GLY A 25 -16.21 2.10 1.09
CA GLY A 25 -15.13 3.05 0.90
C GLY A 25 -14.60 3.05 -0.55
N ARG A 26 -13.55 3.85 -0.82
CA ARG A 26 -12.91 3.83 -2.14
C ARG A 26 -12.46 2.42 -2.50
N TYR A 27 -12.61 2.04 -3.77
CA TYR A 27 -11.93 0.87 -4.31
C TYR A 27 -10.45 0.95 -3.97
N LYS A 28 -9.86 -0.22 -3.68
CA LYS A 28 -8.44 -0.30 -3.41
C LYS A 28 -7.67 0.22 -4.63
N ALA A 29 -6.91 1.29 -4.43
CA ALA A 29 -5.96 1.78 -5.40
C ALA A 29 -4.57 1.30 -4.98
N VAL A 30 -3.91 0.55 -5.85
CA VAL A 30 -2.54 0.06 -5.64
C VAL A 30 -1.67 0.79 -6.65
N LEU A 31 -0.59 1.41 -6.17
CA LEU A 31 0.40 2.03 -7.05
C LEU A 31 1.25 0.93 -7.68
N VAL A 32 1.40 0.96 -8.99
CA VAL A 32 2.14 -0.05 -9.74
C VAL A 32 3.39 0.59 -10.32
N GLU A 33 4.54 0.00 -10.06
CA GLU A 33 5.80 0.43 -10.65
C GLU A 33 5.77 0.20 -12.17
N HIS A 34 6.17 1.23 -12.90
CA HIS A 34 6.37 1.16 -14.33
C HIS A 34 7.81 1.58 -14.63
N ASP A 35 8.70 0.61 -14.60
CA ASP A 35 10.09 0.76 -15.01
C ASP A 35 10.35 -0.12 -16.24
N PRO A 36 10.50 0.47 -17.45
CA PRO A 36 10.82 -0.27 -18.67
C PRO A 36 12.21 -0.90 -18.67
N THR A 37 13.09 -0.49 -17.76
CA THR A 37 14.49 -0.93 -17.65
C THR A 37 14.71 -1.94 -16.54
N SER A 38 13.70 -2.16 -15.68
CA SER A 38 13.73 -3.18 -14.65
C SER A 38 13.46 -4.55 -15.27
N ASP A 39 14.18 -5.56 -14.79
CA ASP A 39 13.88 -6.98 -15.07
C ASP A 39 12.45 -7.37 -14.62
N HIS A 40 11.86 -6.58 -13.72
CA HIS A 40 10.55 -6.82 -13.14
C HIS A 40 9.45 -6.01 -13.85
N HIS A 41 8.67 -6.68 -14.70
CA HIS A 41 7.59 -6.05 -15.47
C HIS A 41 6.27 -5.93 -14.70
N TYR A 42 6.27 -5.27 -13.54
CA TYR A 42 5.09 -5.17 -12.66
C TYR A 42 3.83 -4.64 -13.36
N PHE A 43 3.94 -3.56 -14.12
CA PHE A 43 2.81 -2.99 -14.86
C PHE A 43 2.27 -3.94 -15.94
N ALA A 44 3.16 -4.56 -16.72
CA ALA A 44 2.77 -5.53 -17.75
C ALA A 44 2.05 -6.74 -17.13
N ASN A 45 2.56 -7.24 -16.01
CA ASN A 45 1.93 -8.31 -15.25
C ASN A 45 0.51 -7.95 -14.81
N VAL A 46 0.27 -6.71 -14.34
CA VAL A 46 -1.07 -6.23 -13.98
C VAL A 46 -2.00 -6.17 -15.20
N VAL A 47 -1.51 -5.72 -16.35
CA VAL A 47 -2.29 -5.70 -17.59
C VAL A 47 -2.71 -7.13 -17.98
N ASP A 48 -1.78 -8.08 -17.94
CA ASP A 48 -2.08 -9.49 -18.20
C ASP A 48 -3.09 -10.06 -17.21
N TYR A 49 -2.88 -9.80 -15.91
CA TYR A 49 -3.80 -10.22 -14.86
C TYR A 49 -5.23 -9.74 -15.14
N ILE A 50 -5.41 -8.47 -15.51
CA ILE A 50 -6.73 -7.90 -15.78
C ILE A 50 -7.40 -8.61 -16.96
N HIS A 51 -6.67 -8.82 -18.05
CA HIS A 51 -7.25 -9.38 -19.29
C HIS A 51 -7.42 -10.89 -19.26
N LEU A 52 -6.61 -11.61 -18.47
CA LEU A 52 -6.71 -13.06 -18.30
C LEU A 52 -7.64 -13.46 -17.14
N ASN A 53 -8.05 -12.51 -16.29
CA ASN A 53 -8.97 -12.79 -15.18
C ASN A 53 -10.29 -13.46 -15.61
N PRO A 54 -10.94 -13.12 -16.75
CA PRO A 54 -12.14 -13.82 -17.21
C PRO A 54 -11.91 -15.31 -17.49
N VAL A 55 -10.72 -15.67 -18.00
CA VAL A 55 -10.34 -17.08 -18.24
C VAL A 55 -10.12 -17.79 -16.92
N ARG A 56 -9.36 -17.16 -16.02
CA ARG A 56 -9.08 -17.69 -14.68
C ARG A 56 -10.36 -17.84 -13.84
N ALA A 57 -11.35 -16.98 -14.07
CA ALA A 57 -12.66 -17.05 -13.42
C ALA A 57 -13.63 -18.06 -14.08
N GLY A 58 -13.21 -18.74 -15.16
CA GLY A 58 -14.06 -19.67 -15.91
C GLY A 58 -15.20 -19.01 -16.70
N LEU A 59 -15.16 -17.68 -16.89
CA LEU A 59 -16.15 -16.92 -17.67
C LEU A 59 -15.89 -17.01 -19.18
N VAL A 60 -14.63 -17.27 -19.55
CA VAL A 60 -14.17 -17.49 -20.92
C VAL A 60 -13.40 -18.80 -20.93
N ASP A 61 -13.76 -19.68 -21.86
CA ASP A 61 -13.05 -20.93 -22.10
C ASP A 61 -12.45 -20.91 -23.53
N PRO A 62 -11.14 -20.60 -23.65
CA PRO A 62 -10.45 -20.60 -24.93
C PRO A 62 -10.51 -21.97 -25.64
N LYS A 63 -10.54 -23.08 -24.89
CA LYS A 63 -10.59 -24.44 -25.46
C LYS A 63 -11.96 -24.76 -26.06
N ARG A 64 -13.02 -24.15 -25.55
CA ARG A 64 -14.39 -24.25 -26.10
C ARG A 64 -14.69 -23.24 -27.21
N GLY A 65 -13.67 -22.51 -27.69
CA GLY A 65 -13.81 -21.56 -28.79
C GLY A 65 -14.36 -20.19 -28.37
N THR A 66 -14.51 -19.92 -27.07
CA THR A 66 -14.80 -18.56 -26.60
C THR A 66 -13.48 -17.81 -26.42
N GLY A 67 -13.14 -16.94 -27.38
CA GLY A 67 -11.96 -16.09 -27.31
C GLY A 67 -12.10 -14.95 -26.29
N LEU A 68 -10.98 -14.34 -25.90
CA LEU A 68 -10.96 -13.23 -24.93
C LEU A 68 -11.77 -12.01 -25.38
N LEU A 69 -11.85 -11.79 -26.70
CA LEU A 69 -12.62 -10.69 -27.28
C LEU A 69 -14.14 -10.83 -27.09
N ASN A 70 -14.64 -12.05 -26.87
CA ASN A 70 -16.08 -12.29 -26.65
C ASN A 70 -16.53 -11.83 -25.25
N TYR A 71 -15.59 -11.57 -24.34
CA TYR A 71 -15.92 -11.03 -23.02
C TYR A 71 -16.08 -9.52 -23.08
N TRP A 72 -17.33 -9.08 -23.25
CA TRP A 72 -17.72 -7.67 -23.44
C TRP A 72 -17.24 -6.72 -22.33
N TRP A 73 -17.11 -7.23 -21.10
CA TRP A 73 -16.72 -6.44 -19.93
C TRP A 73 -15.21 -6.24 -19.78
N SER A 74 -14.40 -6.74 -20.71
CA SER A 74 -12.95 -6.48 -20.74
C SER A 74 -12.63 -5.25 -21.57
N SER A 75 -11.68 -4.44 -21.09
CA SER A 75 -11.09 -3.37 -21.91
C SER A 75 -10.31 -3.92 -23.11
N LEU A 76 -10.02 -5.22 -23.19
CA LEU A 76 -9.39 -5.83 -24.37
C LEU A 76 -10.25 -5.62 -25.63
N SER A 77 -11.55 -5.93 -25.55
CA SER A 77 -12.48 -5.81 -26.67
C SER A 77 -12.90 -4.36 -26.92
N GLN A 78 -13.06 -3.56 -25.87
CA GLN A 78 -13.54 -2.17 -25.98
C GLN A 78 -12.44 -1.16 -26.32
N VAL A 79 -11.19 -1.43 -25.93
CA VAL A 79 -10.08 -0.49 -26.01
C VAL A 79 -9.00 -1.02 -26.94
N TYR A 80 -8.38 -2.15 -26.59
CA TYR A 80 -7.19 -2.63 -27.32
C TYR A 80 -7.51 -3.13 -28.73
N ALA A 81 -8.66 -3.78 -28.94
CA ALA A 81 -9.11 -4.21 -30.27
C ALA A 81 -9.62 -3.05 -31.15
N VAL A 82 -9.87 -1.88 -30.57
CA VAL A 82 -10.53 -0.76 -31.23
C VAL A 82 -9.53 0.31 -31.63
N ALA A 83 -9.82 1.08 -32.68
CA ALA A 83 -8.96 2.16 -33.17
C ALA A 83 -8.95 3.35 -32.20
N PRO A 84 -7.85 4.12 -32.08
CA PRO A 84 -7.74 5.23 -31.11
C PRO A 84 -8.94 6.20 -31.12
N LYS A 85 -9.44 6.54 -32.32
CA LYS A 85 -10.59 7.44 -32.51
C LYS A 85 -11.91 6.95 -31.89
N ARG A 86 -12.05 5.65 -31.69
CA ARG A 86 -13.27 5.00 -31.16
C ARG A 86 -13.16 4.70 -29.67
N ARG A 87 -12.04 5.01 -29.03
CA ARG A 87 -11.81 4.76 -27.60
C ARG A 87 -12.27 5.96 -26.76
N PRO A 88 -12.63 5.74 -25.49
CA PRO A 88 -12.79 6.83 -24.55
C PRO A 88 -11.46 7.59 -24.38
N ALA A 89 -11.51 8.93 -24.40
CA ALA A 89 -10.32 9.78 -24.35
C ALA A 89 -9.49 9.62 -23.06
N TRP A 90 -10.10 9.16 -21.97
CA TRP A 90 -9.45 8.90 -20.69
C TRP A 90 -8.69 7.57 -20.64
N CYS A 91 -8.79 6.73 -21.67
CA CYS A 91 -8.17 5.41 -21.67
C CYS A 91 -6.78 5.44 -22.30
N ALA A 92 -5.74 5.31 -21.47
CA ALA A 92 -4.33 5.36 -21.87
C ALA A 92 -3.82 4.02 -22.46
N ALA A 93 -4.49 3.51 -23.50
CA ALA A 93 -4.16 2.22 -24.13
C ALA A 93 -2.73 2.13 -24.66
N GLU A 94 -2.16 3.25 -25.10
CA GLU A 94 -0.79 3.36 -25.60
C GLU A 94 0.23 2.87 -24.57
N HIS A 95 0.07 3.25 -23.30
CA HIS A 95 0.97 2.82 -22.21
C HIS A 95 0.92 1.31 -22.00
N GLY A 96 -0.28 0.72 -22.11
CA GLY A 96 -0.46 -0.72 -22.02
C GLY A 96 0.17 -1.48 -23.18
N LEU A 97 0.10 -0.93 -24.40
CA LEU A 97 0.77 -1.51 -25.57
C LEU A 97 2.29 -1.36 -25.48
N SER A 98 2.78 -0.19 -25.08
CA SER A 98 4.21 0.08 -24.95
C SER A 98 4.89 -0.79 -23.90
N ALA A 99 4.17 -1.17 -22.84
CA ALA A 99 4.65 -2.10 -21.83
C ALA A 99 5.06 -3.48 -22.39
N PHE A 100 4.52 -3.86 -23.55
CA PHE A 100 4.89 -5.09 -24.27
C PHE A 100 5.71 -4.80 -25.54
N GLY A 101 6.22 -3.58 -25.69
CA GLY A 101 6.98 -3.17 -26.89
C GLY A 101 6.12 -2.98 -28.14
N PHE A 102 4.79 -2.89 -28.02
CA PHE A 102 3.89 -2.69 -29.15
C PHE A 102 3.56 -1.21 -29.34
N LYS A 103 3.57 -0.77 -30.61
CA LYS A 103 3.03 0.54 -30.99
C LYS A 103 1.53 0.44 -31.21
N ASP A 104 0.80 1.54 -31.03
CA ASP A 104 -0.65 1.61 -31.26
C ASP A 104 -1.03 1.67 -32.74
N THR A 105 -0.61 0.64 -33.47
CA THR A 105 -0.94 0.40 -34.88
C THR A 105 -1.91 -0.78 -34.99
N VAL A 106 -2.47 -1.03 -36.18
CA VAL A 106 -3.27 -2.25 -36.42
C VAL A 106 -2.47 -3.50 -36.09
N ALA A 107 -1.20 -3.56 -36.51
CA ALA A 107 -0.32 -4.69 -36.26
C ALA A 107 0.02 -4.86 -34.77
N GLY A 108 0.33 -3.78 -34.05
CA GLY A 108 0.66 -3.86 -32.62
C GLY A 108 -0.53 -4.30 -31.77
N ARG A 109 -1.74 -3.82 -32.09
CA ARG A 109 -2.98 -4.27 -31.43
C ARG A 109 -3.28 -5.74 -31.68
N ARG A 110 -3.07 -6.20 -32.92
CA ARG A 110 -3.23 -7.62 -33.27
C ARG A 110 -2.25 -8.51 -32.49
N LYS A 111 -0.97 -8.13 -32.43
CA LYS A 111 0.05 -8.83 -31.62
C LYS A 111 -0.31 -8.89 -30.14
N MET A 112 -0.86 -7.82 -29.59
CA MET A 112 -1.32 -7.79 -28.19
C MET A 112 -2.44 -8.81 -27.93
N ILE A 113 -3.40 -8.94 -28.85
CA ILE A 113 -4.51 -9.89 -28.74
C ILE A 113 -4.01 -11.32 -28.89
N GLU A 114 -3.22 -11.60 -29.95
CA GLU A 114 -2.67 -12.92 -30.22
C GLU A 114 -1.84 -13.43 -29.03
N ARG A 115 -0.96 -12.58 -28.47
CA ARG A 115 -0.19 -12.90 -27.26
C ARG A 115 -1.08 -13.29 -26.08
N LEU A 116 -2.17 -12.55 -25.85
CA LEU A 116 -3.08 -12.82 -24.73
C LEU A 116 -3.89 -14.09 -24.95
N GLU A 117 -4.31 -14.38 -26.19
CA GLU A 117 -5.02 -15.62 -26.53
C GLU A 117 -4.11 -16.85 -26.39
N GLU A 118 -2.86 -16.77 -26.85
CA GLU A 118 -1.85 -17.82 -26.63
C GLU A 118 -1.65 -18.10 -25.14
N ARG A 119 -1.51 -17.05 -24.33
CA ARG A 119 -1.40 -17.19 -22.88
C ARG A 119 -2.67 -17.74 -22.24
N ALA A 120 -3.85 -17.32 -22.70
CA ALA A 120 -5.12 -17.83 -22.19
C ALA A 120 -5.28 -19.35 -22.42
N ILE A 121 -4.77 -19.86 -23.55
CA ILE A 121 -4.74 -21.29 -23.85
C ILE A 121 -3.75 -22.02 -22.92
N ALA A 122 -2.56 -21.43 -22.70
CA ALA A 122 -1.51 -22.02 -21.87
C ALA A 122 -1.80 -22.00 -20.36
N GLU A 123 -2.49 -20.98 -19.85
CA GLU A 123 -2.69 -20.74 -18.42
C GLU A 123 -3.83 -21.54 -17.77
N GLU A 124 -4.38 -22.58 -18.42
CA GLU A 124 -5.47 -23.48 -17.95
C GLU A 124 -6.09 -23.10 -16.59
N ALA A 125 -7.39 -22.76 -16.59
CA ALA A 125 -8.26 -22.16 -15.54
C ALA A 125 -8.04 -22.48 -14.03
N GLU A 126 -7.07 -23.29 -13.65
CA GLU A 126 -6.72 -23.71 -12.29
C GLU A 126 -5.90 -22.67 -11.49
N ARG A 127 -5.27 -21.67 -12.12
CA ARG A 127 -4.46 -20.66 -11.39
C ARG A 127 -5.06 -19.25 -11.41
N CYS A 128 -5.68 -18.88 -10.29
CA CYS A 128 -6.14 -17.51 -10.03
C CYS A 128 -5.09 -16.70 -9.23
N GLY A 129 -4.39 -15.75 -9.88
CA GLY A 129 -3.51 -14.81 -9.18
C GLY A 129 -2.44 -14.21 -10.07
N LEU A 130 -1.77 -13.15 -9.60
CA LEU A 130 -0.44 -12.81 -10.13
C LEU A 130 0.56 -13.75 -9.47
N ASP A 131 1.51 -14.26 -10.24
CA ASP A 131 2.64 -14.96 -9.66
C ASP A 131 3.39 -13.98 -8.76
N VAL A 132 3.50 -14.34 -7.48
CA VAL A 132 4.27 -13.59 -6.50
C VAL A 132 5.73 -13.95 -6.77
N GLU A 133 6.52 -13.01 -7.28
CA GLU A 133 7.95 -13.28 -7.47
C GLU A 133 8.60 -13.57 -6.11
N THR A 134 9.52 -14.54 -6.09
CA THR A 134 10.32 -14.89 -4.93
C THR A 134 11.11 -13.67 -4.45
N GLY A 135 10.74 -13.14 -3.27
CA GLY A 135 11.35 -11.95 -2.67
C GLY A 135 10.41 -10.76 -2.47
N GLN A 136 9.18 -10.79 -3.02
CA GLN A 136 8.21 -9.72 -2.83
C GLN A 136 7.69 -9.67 -1.37
N SER A 137 7.77 -8.49 -0.75
CA SER A 137 7.19 -8.26 0.58
C SER A 137 5.66 -8.35 0.55
N LEU A 138 5.03 -8.73 1.67
CA LEU A 138 3.56 -8.80 1.77
C LEU A 138 2.87 -7.44 1.47
N ASN A 139 3.63 -6.35 1.51
CA ASN A 139 3.20 -4.99 1.19
C ASN A 139 3.28 -4.66 -0.31
N SER A 140 4.00 -5.45 -1.10
CA SER A 140 4.12 -5.37 -2.56
C SER A 140 3.21 -6.40 -3.25
N THR A 141 1.93 -6.45 -2.88
CA THR A 141 0.96 -7.39 -3.49
C THR A 141 -0.37 -6.71 -3.81
N LEU A 142 -1.01 -7.07 -4.94
CA LEU A 142 -2.31 -6.49 -5.31
C LEU A 142 -3.41 -6.76 -4.27
N ARG A 143 -3.40 -7.92 -3.60
CA ARG A 143 -4.45 -8.29 -2.63
C ARG A 143 -4.26 -7.61 -1.27
N ARG A 144 -3.05 -7.66 -0.70
CA ARG A 144 -2.81 -7.20 0.67
C ARG A 144 -1.94 -5.94 0.75
N GLY A 145 -1.08 -5.73 -0.23
CA GLY A 145 -0.18 -4.59 -0.33
C GLY A 145 -0.83 -3.27 -0.71
N TRP A 146 -0.04 -2.21 -0.73
CA TRP A 146 -0.48 -0.86 -1.09
C TRP A 146 0.23 -0.29 -2.31
N TYR A 147 1.32 -0.95 -2.70
CA TYR A 147 2.00 -0.79 -3.98
C TYR A 147 2.27 -2.19 -4.55
N LEU A 148 2.71 -2.23 -5.81
CA LEU A 148 3.26 -3.39 -6.49
C LEU A 148 4.51 -2.91 -7.23
N GLY A 149 5.68 -3.33 -6.76
CA GLY A 149 6.97 -2.86 -7.26
C GLY A 149 8.14 -3.31 -6.38
N SER A 150 9.31 -2.85 -6.76
CA SER A 150 10.60 -3.03 -6.07
C SER A 150 10.65 -2.31 -4.71
N GLU A 151 11.65 -2.67 -3.89
CA GLU A 151 11.91 -1.93 -2.64
C GLU A 151 12.37 -0.49 -2.92
N ALA A 152 13.12 -0.23 -3.98
CA ALA A 152 13.50 1.12 -4.40
C ALA A 152 12.25 1.98 -4.72
N PHE A 153 11.24 1.38 -5.36
CA PHE A 153 9.95 2.04 -5.58
C PHE A 153 9.22 2.34 -4.27
N ARG A 154 9.25 1.42 -3.31
CA ARG A 154 8.69 1.65 -1.97
C ARG A 154 9.32 2.86 -1.30
N GLU A 155 10.64 2.94 -1.28
CA GLU A 155 11.38 4.07 -0.68
C GLU A 155 10.98 5.40 -1.32
N LYS A 156 10.98 5.46 -2.66
CA LYS A 156 10.54 6.64 -3.42
C LYS A 156 9.09 7.03 -3.10
N LEU A 157 8.18 6.06 -2.96
CA LEU A 157 6.80 6.33 -2.60
C LEU A 157 6.66 6.87 -1.18
N LEU A 158 7.47 6.38 -0.23
CA LEU A 158 7.48 6.87 1.15
C LEU A 158 7.99 8.31 1.24
N GLU A 159 9.00 8.67 0.45
CA GLU A 159 9.49 10.05 0.36
C GLU A 159 8.39 11.01 -0.13
N LEU A 160 7.73 10.67 -1.25
CA LEU A 160 6.62 11.46 -1.79
C LEU A 160 5.43 11.53 -0.82
N ALA A 161 5.12 10.44 -0.15
CA ALA A 161 4.02 10.38 0.81
C ALA A 161 4.30 11.24 2.05
N GLY A 162 5.56 11.41 2.46
CA GLY A 162 5.94 12.21 3.61
C GLY A 162 5.54 13.68 3.52
N GLU A 163 5.45 14.25 2.33
CA GLU A 163 4.97 15.61 2.12
C GLU A 163 3.44 15.74 2.28
N GLY A 164 2.69 14.74 1.80
CA GLY A 164 1.21 14.73 1.83
C GLY A 164 0.60 14.24 3.15
N LEU A 165 1.22 13.24 3.80
CA LEU A 165 0.75 12.68 5.07
C LEU A 165 0.92 13.64 6.24
N ARG A 166 1.90 14.56 6.20
CA ARG A 166 2.08 15.63 7.20
C ARG A 166 0.87 16.56 7.31
N ARG A 167 0.06 16.69 6.25
CA ARG A 167 -1.09 17.61 6.21
C ARG A 167 -2.43 16.99 6.65
N THR A 168 -2.55 15.66 6.72
CA THR A 168 -3.87 15.02 6.81
C THR A 168 -4.19 14.52 8.23
N ARG A 169 -5.12 15.19 8.92
CA ARG A 169 -5.61 14.83 10.27
C ARG A 169 -6.67 13.70 10.29
N ASN A 170 -6.98 13.09 9.15
CA ASN A 170 -8.11 12.15 9.05
C ASN A 170 -7.75 10.78 9.67
N ARG A 171 -8.46 10.42 10.74
CA ARG A 171 -8.26 9.19 11.53
C ARG A 171 -8.41 7.92 10.70
N ASN A 172 -9.22 7.94 9.64
CA ASN A 172 -9.42 6.80 8.72
C ASN A 172 -8.20 6.53 7.81
N TYR A 173 -7.30 7.51 7.64
CA TYR A 173 -6.06 7.32 6.88
C TYR A 173 -4.96 6.67 7.73
N ARG A 174 -5.01 6.87 9.07
CA ARG A 174 -4.03 6.33 10.03
C ARG A 174 -4.01 4.80 10.08
N THR A 175 -5.06 4.13 9.62
CA THR A 175 -5.17 2.66 9.54
C THR A 175 -4.77 2.08 8.19
N SER A 176 -4.38 2.91 7.21
CA SER A 176 -3.85 2.40 5.94
C SER A 176 -2.45 1.80 6.14
N ARG A 177 -2.13 0.72 5.40
CA ARG A 177 -0.76 0.13 5.42
C ARG A 177 0.31 1.12 4.95
N GLN A 178 -0.05 2.02 4.04
CA GLN A 178 0.76 3.17 3.62
C GLN A 178 1.17 4.05 4.81
N ALA A 179 0.19 4.45 5.62
CA ALA A 179 0.45 5.26 6.80
C ALA A 179 1.25 4.50 7.87
N HIS A 180 1.07 3.18 7.98
CA HIS A 180 1.88 2.33 8.85
C HIS A 180 3.34 2.29 8.39
N ASP A 181 3.62 1.93 7.14
CA ASP A 181 4.99 1.86 6.60
C ASP A 181 5.71 3.22 6.70
N HIS A 182 5.02 4.32 6.36
CA HIS A 182 5.57 5.66 6.52
C HIS A 182 5.80 6.02 7.98
N ALA A 183 4.87 5.69 8.88
CA ALA A 183 5.03 5.94 10.30
C ALA A 183 6.19 5.14 10.91
N GLU A 184 6.38 3.90 10.48
CA GLU A 184 7.50 3.05 10.90
C GLU A 184 8.83 3.61 10.40
N SER A 185 8.93 3.96 9.11
CA SER A 185 10.13 4.60 8.56
C SER A 185 10.50 5.89 9.30
N ARG A 186 9.49 6.74 9.58
CA ARG A 186 9.70 7.97 10.36
C ARG A 186 10.08 7.67 11.81
N ALA A 187 9.49 6.63 12.41
CA ALA A 187 9.82 6.22 13.76
C ALA A 187 11.26 5.71 13.85
N GLU A 188 11.75 4.95 12.87
CA GLU A 188 13.14 4.49 12.80
C GLU A 188 14.13 5.64 12.63
N GLU A 189 13.80 6.64 11.80
CA GLU A 189 14.59 7.86 11.69
C GLU A 189 14.67 8.62 13.02
N LEU A 190 13.54 8.73 13.74
CA LEU A 190 13.48 9.34 15.07
C LEU A 190 14.25 8.56 16.13
N ILE A 191 14.24 7.22 16.04
CA ILE A 191 15.07 6.36 16.91
C ILE A 191 16.54 6.64 16.63
N ARG A 192 16.97 6.61 15.37
CA ARG A 192 18.37 6.83 14.99
C ARG A 192 18.88 8.19 15.44
N THR A 193 18.14 9.25 15.13
CA THR A 193 18.49 10.64 15.50
C THR A 193 18.43 10.86 17.01
N GLY A 194 17.43 10.28 17.68
CA GLY A 194 17.27 10.43 19.12
C GLY A 194 18.27 9.61 19.93
N MET A 195 18.68 8.43 19.47
CA MET A 195 19.77 7.66 20.09
C MET A 195 21.09 8.42 20.03
N ALA A 196 21.42 9.02 18.89
CA ALA A 196 22.59 9.88 18.75
C ALA A 196 22.53 11.11 19.68
N ALA A 197 21.36 11.74 19.81
CA ALA A 197 21.17 12.91 20.66
C ALA A 197 21.20 12.60 22.18
N LEU A 198 20.80 11.39 22.57
CA LEU A 198 20.71 10.93 23.96
C LEU A 198 21.92 10.07 24.39
N GLY A 199 22.89 9.87 23.50
CA GLY A 199 24.07 9.04 23.75
C GLY A 199 23.74 7.57 24.05
N LEU A 200 22.67 7.03 23.44
CA LEU A 200 22.25 5.65 23.63
C LEU A 200 22.82 4.75 22.52
N ARG A 201 23.34 3.59 22.88
CA ARG A 201 23.66 2.49 21.94
C ARG A 201 22.57 1.43 21.97
N ASP A 202 22.55 0.55 20.97
CA ASP A 202 21.55 -0.54 20.89
C ASP A 202 21.61 -1.51 22.08
N GLU A 203 22.80 -1.70 22.67
CA GLU A 203 22.96 -2.52 23.87
C GLU A 203 22.31 -1.88 25.09
N ASP A 204 22.41 -0.55 25.21
CA ASP A 204 21.80 0.23 26.29
C ASP A 204 20.26 0.17 26.17
N LEU A 205 19.72 0.04 24.94
CA LEU A 205 18.29 -0.19 24.72
C LEU A 205 17.80 -1.56 25.18
N LYS A 206 18.66 -2.57 25.33
CA LYS A 206 18.24 -3.87 25.87
C LYS A 206 18.44 -3.95 27.38
N LEU A 207 19.48 -3.30 27.90
CA LEU A 207 19.86 -3.35 29.31
C LEU A 207 19.09 -2.36 30.20
N ALA A 208 18.74 -1.19 29.67
CA ALA A 208 18.07 -0.16 30.48
C ALA A 208 16.63 -0.56 30.83
N ARG A 209 16.22 -0.26 32.07
CA ARG A 209 14.84 -0.48 32.52
C ARG A 209 13.87 0.30 31.63
N GLY A 210 12.67 -0.24 31.39
CA GLY A 210 11.64 0.43 30.59
C GLY A 210 11.16 1.79 31.12
N GLY A 211 11.54 2.17 32.35
CA GLY A 211 11.28 3.48 32.93
C GLY A 211 12.43 4.49 32.79
N ASP A 212 13.52 4.17 32.07
CA ASP A 212 14.61 5.11 31.84
C ASP A 212 14.09 6.36 31.10
N ALA A 213 14.35 7.54 31.66
CA ALA A 213 13.89 8.82 31.11
C ALA A 213 14.30 9.02 29.65
N ARG A 214 15.48 8.51 29.23
CA ARG A 214 15.95 8.61 27.85
C ARG A 214 15.07 7.77 26.91
N LYS A 215 14.80 6.51 27.26
CA LYS A 215 13.88 5.63 26.51
C LYS A 215 12.46 6.18 26.47
N VAL A 216 11.95 6.66 27.61
CA VAL A 216 10.59 7.19 27.68
C VAL A 216 10.46 8.48 26.87
N SER A 217 11.50 9.32 26.81
CA SER A 217 11.51 10.49 25.94
C SER A 217 11.48 10.13 24.45
N LEU A 218 12.21 9.09 24.03
CA LEU A 218 12.14 8.54 22.66
C LEU A 218 10.75 8.00 22.36
N ALA A 219 10.20 7.17 23.25
CA ALA A 219 8.86 6.59 23.10
C ALA A 219 7.79 7.69 22.99
N TRP A 220 7.88 8.73 23.83
CA TRP A 220 6.98 9.87 23.81
C TRP A 220 7.07 10.65 22.50
N THR A 221 8.29 10.93 22.02
CA THR A 221 8.51 11.62 20.75
C THR A 221 7.95 10.83 19.57
N ILE A 222 8.20 9.52 19.52
CA ILE A 222 7.67 8.65 18.46
C ILE A 222 6.14 8.62 18.50
N ALA A 223 5.55 8.45 19.68
CA ALA A 223 4.10 8.40 19.83
C ALA A 223 3.37 9.71 19.49
N ARG A 224 4.05 10.86 19.57
CA ARG A 224 3.49 12.18 19.22
C ARG A 224 3.76 12.58 17.77
N SER A 225 4.86 12.13 17.21
CA SER A 225 5.28 12.50 15.83
C SER A 225 4.89 11.48 14.76
N THR A 226 4.41 10.29 15.14
CA THR A 226 4.06 9.20 14.21
C THR A 226 2.76 8.50 14.61
N THR A 227 2.27 7.60 13.76
CA THR A 227 1.06 6.80 14.00
C THR A 227 1.35 5.33 14.32
N VAL A 228 2.58 4.98 14.67
CA VAL A 228 2.92 3.58 15.02
C VAL A 228 2.19 3.13 16.28
N SER A 229 1.97 1.82 16.40
CA SER A 229 1.31 1.25 17.57
C SER A 229 2.23 1.28 18.79
N GLN A 230 1.65 1.36 19.98
CA GLN A 230 2.40 1.28 21.24
C GLN A 230 3.09 -0.09 21.41
N GLY A 231 2.57 -1.14 20.79
CA GLY A 231 3.21 -2.46 20.73
C GLY A 231 4.48 -2.46 19.90
N TRP A 232 4.48 -1.75 18.76
CA TRP A 232 5.67 -1.57 17.92
C TRP A 232 6.76 -0.82 18.69
N ILE A 233 6.40 0.27 19.38
CA ILE A 233 7.33 1.03 20.23
C ILE A 233 7.90 0.14 21.33
N ALA A 234 7.07 -0.67 21.97
CA ALA A 234 7.52 -1.60 23.00
C ALA A 234 8.57 -2.59 22.48
N HIS A 235 8.30 -3.19 21.32
CA HIS A 235 9.21 -4.13 20.68
C HIS A 235 10.54 -3.46 20.30
N LYS A 236 10.50 -2.30 19.62
CA LYS A 236 11.71 -1.62 19.12
C LYS A 236 12.57 -1.03 20.23
N LEU A 237 11.99 -0.51 21.32
CA LEU A 237 12.74 0.09 22.43
C LEU A 237 13.01 -0.87 23.61
N GLY A 238 12.66 -2.15 23.48
CA GLY A 238 12.82 -3.15 24.53
C GLY A 238 12.02 -2.83 25.80
N MET A 239 10.78 -2.33 25.64
CA MET A 239 9.85 -2.06 26.75
C MET A 239 8.89 -3.23 26.97
N LYS A 240 8.33 -3.37 28.17
CA LYS A 240 7.60 -4.58 28.58
C LYS A 240 6.35 -4.90 27.75
N SER A 241 5.52 -3.90 27.48
CA SER A 241 4.24 -4.09 26.78
C SER A 241 3.67 -2.78 26.27
N ALA A 242 2.72 -2.83 25.34
CA ALA A 242 2.02 -1.64 24.84
C ALA A 242 1.37 -0.82 25.97
N ALA A 243 0.78 -1.49 26.97
CA ALA A 243 0.20 -0.84 28.15
C ALA A 243 1.27 -0.14 29.00
N ASN A 244 2.44 -0.77 29.17
CA ASN A 244 3.56 -0.17 29.86
C ASN A 244 4.05 1.10 29.16
N VAL A 245 4.20 1.07 27.82
CA VAL A 245 4.58 2.26 27.04
C VAL A 245 3.57 3.38 27.25
N SER A 246 2.27 3.09 27.13
CA SER A 246 1.22 4.09 27.34
C SER A 246 1.29 4.72 28.73
N GLN A 247 1.55 3.92 29.77
CA GLN A 247 1.64 4.42 31.14
C GLN A 247 2.90 5.28 31.35
N GLN A 248 4.05 4.88 30.80
CA GLN A 248 5.30 5.62 30.90
C GLN A 248 5.23 6.96 30.15
N ILE A 249 4.67 6.97 28.94
CA ILE A 249 4.43 8.19 28.15
C ILE A 249 3.55 9.15 28.95
N ARG A 250 2.44 8.67 29.53
CA ARG A 250 1.54 9.50 30.34
C ARG A 250 2.25 10.09 31.56
N ARG A 251 3.05 9.29 32.29
CA ARG A 251 3.83 9.77 33.45
C ARG A 251 4.88 10.80 33.05
N PHE A 252 5.58 10.57 31.95
CA PHE A 252 6.55 11.50 31.41
C PHE A 252 5.93 12.82 30.97
N GLU A 253 4.74 12.78 30.38
CA GLU A 253 3.99 13.97 29.98
C GLU A 253 3.58 14.83 31.19
N LEU A 254 3.09 14.18 32.26
CA LEU A 254 2.73 14.87 33.51
C LEU A 254 3.95 15.49 34.22
N ASN A 255 5.10 14.82 34.17
CA ASN A 255 6.32 15.26 34.86
C ASN A 255 7.29 16.03 33.95
N ARG A 256 6.87 16.42 32.74
CA ARG A 256 7.75 17.02 31.73
C ARG A 256 8.41 18.32 32.20
N GLN A 257 7.71 19.11 33.00
CA GLN A 257 8.21 20.37 33.56
C GLN A 257 9.32 20.15 34.61
N GLN A 258 9.38 18.95 35.22
CA GLN A 258 10.34 18.59 36.25
C GLN A 258 11.58 17.87 35.69
N LEU A 259 11.68 17.67 34.37
CA LEU A 259 12.84 17.03 33.75
C LEU A 259 14.11 17.84 34.02
N THR A 260 15.10 17.28 34.69
CA THR A 260 16.38 17.96 34.99
C THR A 260 17.45 17.71 33.94
N ASP A 261 17.33 16.63 33.16
CA ASP A 261 18.35 16.21 32.19
C ASP A 261 18.44 17.18 30.98
N PRO A 262 19.60 17.83 30.77
CA PRO A 262 19.80 18.78 29.68
C PRO A 262 19.82 18.12 28.28
N GLN A 263 20.26 16.87 28.15
CA GLN A 263 20.27 16.15 26.87
C GLN A 263 18.84 15.86 26.42
N ILE A 264 17.98 15.39 27.33
CA ILE A 264 16.56 15.14 27.05
C ILE A 264 15.86 16.45 26.68
N ARG A 265 16.11 17.54 27.41
CA ARG A 265 15.53 18.86 27.07
C ARG A 265 15.96 19.35 25.69
N LYS A 266 17.23 19.18 25.33
CA LYS A 266 17.75 19.57 24.00
C LYS A 266 17.10 18.74 22.89
N TRP A 267 16.98 17.43 23.08
CA TRP A 267 16.29 16.53 22.16
C TRP A 267 14.81 16.91 21.97
N LEU A 268 14.08 17.14 23.07
CA LEU A 268 12.67 17.52 22.99
C LEU A 268 12.44 18.87 22.28
N LYS A 269 13.44 19.77 22.28
CA LYS A 269 13.39 21.03 21.53
C LYS A 269 13.75 20.85 20.05
N SER A 270 14.61 19.88 19.70
CA SER A 270 15.01 19.64 18.32
C SER A 270 13.92 18.95 17.48
N VAL A 271 12.95 18.30 18.11
CA VAL A 271 11.89 17.59 17.40
C VAL A 271 10.65 18.49 17.23
N LYS A 272 10.30 18.76 15.97
CA LYS A 272 9.00 19.39 15.64
C LYS A 272 7.89 18.37 15.81
N ILE A 273 7.07 18.59 16.84
CA ILE A 273 5.86 17.80 17.09
C ILE A 273 4.73 18.48 16.29
N CYS A 274 4.07 17.72 15.42
CA CYS A 274 2.94 18.19 14.59
C CYS A 274 1.60 18.07 15.33
#